data_AF-G2XHI4-F1
#
_entry.id   AF-G2XHI4-F1
#
_cell.length_a   1.000
_cell.length_b   1.000
_cell.length_c   1.000
_cell.angle_alpha   90.00
_cell.angle_beta   90.00
_cell.angle_gamma   90.00
#
_symmetry.space_group_name_H-M   'P 1'
#
loop_
_entity.id
_entity.type
_entity.pdbx_description
1 polymer ?
#
loop_
_entity_poly.entity_id
_entity_poly.type
_entity_poly.pdbx_seq_one_letter_code
_entity_poly.pdbx_strand_id
1 'polypeptide(L)'
;MTPLYGPTYVQTSSWLSYLTSVAAIKAVGTLLSAHQAPSTLSSALTGCPHERQQLAEPPSQFCSRHCCRVGTCSSAVHDASNHNSHFCEAHECNFAGCFRRGDTRGGYCDLHGCQAPGCANTKLQRGNFCSDHKCRQGSCLALSQQPRAFCRDHNCIVQGCPLEKADPTLALGLCINHFRGHVDREREAARDIERNLWQQRLRDEEISRYIARKLREMHMRQGVESDALEQGRGFRGATHEYGEQSAQMRRRHRRECRELKLRWERIFARGDMDQYLDRAIRSRMTQARRPHERSNSDESSRISSHPSSETAW
;
A
#
# COMPACT_ATOMS: atom_id res chain seq x y z
N MET A 1 -24.52 -19.35 8.25
CA MET A 1 -24.23 -18.39 9.33
C MET A 1 -23.37 -19.10 10.36
N THR A 2 -22.06 -18.95 10.28
CA THR A 2 -21.07 -19.49 11.21
C THR A 2 -19.95 -18.44 11.32
N PRO A 3 -19.62 -17.92 12.52
CA PRO A 3 -18.52 -17.00 12.66
C PRO A 3 -17.21 -17.79 12.83
N LEU A 4 -16.28 -17.59 11.91
CA LEU A 4 -14.92 -18.08 12.03
C LEU A 4 -14.16 -17.18 13.01
N TYR A 5 -13.83 -17.75 14.17
CA TYR A 5 -12.89 -17.20 15.14
C TYR A 5 -11.48 -17.14 14.52
N GLY A 6 -10.92 -15.94 14.41
CA GLY A 6 -9.50 -15.73 14.13
C GLY A 6 -8.67 -15.72 15.41
N PRO A 7 -7.41 -16.19 15.38
CA PRO A 7 -6.54 -16.19 16.55
C PRO A 7 -6.01 -14.78 16.82
N THR A 8 -6.22 -14.30 18.05
CA THR A 8 -5.60 -13.10 18.60
C THR A 8 -4.15 -13.41 18.97
N TYR A 9 -3.21 -12.90 18.16
CA TYR A 9 -1.78 -12.94 18.48
C TYR A 9 -1.47 -11.85 19.50
N VAL A 10 -1.33 -12.24 20.77
CA VAL A 10 -0.93 -11.36 21.86
C VAL A 10 0.60 -11.22 21.84
N GLN A 11 1.12 -10.14 21.26
CA GLN A 11 2.50 -9.72 21.49
C GLN A 11 2.62 -9.09 22.88
N THR A 12 3.11 -9.86 23.84
CA THR A 12 3.64 -9.34 25.11
C THR A 12 5.13 -9.07 24.94
N SER A 13 5.48 -7.91 24.41
CA SER A 13 6.87 -7.40 24.48
C SER A 13 7.01 -6.50 25.71
N SER A 14 7.46 -7.17 26.78
CA SER A 14 8.20 -6.63 27.91
C SER A 14 9.13 -5.47 27.53
N TRP A 15 8.74 -4.25 27.94
CA TRP A 15 9.62 -3.07 28.03
C TRP A 15 9.32 -2.33 29.34
N LEU A 16 9.60 -3.00 30.46
CA LEU A 16 9.67 -2.39 31.79
C LEU A 16 10.92 -2.93 32.47
N SER A 17 12.05 -2.23 32.34
CA SER A 17 13.20 -2.29 33.27
C SER A 17 14.35 -1.41 32.77
N TYR A 18 14.21 -0.08 32.81
CA TYR A 18 15.35 0.85 32.84
C TYR A 18 14.91 2.16 33.51
N LEU A 19 14.60 2.06 34.80
CA LEU A 19 14.53 3.20 35.71
C LEU A 19 15.35 2.86 36.94
N THR A 20 16.65 3.13 36.87
CA THR A 20 17.53 3.14 38.03
C THR A 20 18.32 4.45 38.04
N SER A 21 17.99 5.26 39.05
CA SER A 21 18.96 5.93 39.91
C SER A 21 19.79 7.09 39.34
N VAL A 22 19.22 8.31 39.33
CA VAL A 22 19.99 9.51 39.70
C VAL A 22 19.10 10.45 40.53
N ALA A 23 18.94 10.09 41.80
CA ALA A 23 18.45 11.00 42.84
C ALA A 23 19.49 11.01 43.95
N ALA A 24 20.46 11.93 43.88
CA ALA A 24 21.19 12.44 45.04
C ALA A 24 22.16 13.58 44.64
N ILE A 25 22.27 14.58 45.52
CA ILE A 25 23.36 15.55 45.66
C ILE A 25 23.28 16.80 44.76
N LYS A 26 22.56 17.83 45.23
CA LYS A 26 23.14 19.13 45.66
C LYS A 26 22.05 20.07 46.22
N ALA A 27 21.74 19.86 47.49
CA ALA A 27 21.27 20.93 48.36
C ALA A 27 22.52 21.52 49.03
N VAL A 28 22.99 22.67 48.55
CA VAL A 28 24.01 23.48 49.22
C VAL A 28 23.67 24.95 49.01
N GLY A 29 23.32 25.62 50.11
CA GLY A 29 23.74 26.99 50.35
C GLY A 29 22.88 28.11 49.79
N THR A 30 21.64 28.25 50.27
CA THR A 30 20.99 29.56 50.42
C THR A 30 21.73 30.35 51.50
N LEU A 31 22.82 31.03 51.12
CA LEU A 31 23.39 32.10 51.94
C LEU A 31 22.69 33.41 51.59
N LEU A 32 21.95 33.92 52.58
CA LEU A 32 21.41 35.26 52.63
C LEU A 32 22.51 36.28 52.31
N SER A 33 22.43 36.92 51.15
CA SER A 33 22.99 38.25 50.96
C SER A 33 21.87 39.25 51.21
N ALA A 34 21.74 39.65 52.48
CA ALA A 34 21.02 40.85 52.86
C ALA A 34 21.80 42.05 52.29
N HIS A 35 21.47 42.44 51.05
CA HIS A 35 21.85 43.74 50.54
C HIS A 35 21.12 44.79 51.37
N GLN A 36 21.88 45.43 52.25
CA GLN A 36 21.50 46.66 52.93
C GLN A 36 21.05 47.67 51.87
N ALA A 37 19.81 48.14 51.98
CA ALA A 37 19.30 49.25 51.21
C ALA A 37 20.03 50.54 51.63
N PRO A 38 20.69 51.28 50.72
CA PRO A 38 21.07 52.66 50.99
C PRO A 38 19.83 53.54 50.83
N SER A 39 18.98 53.56 51.85
CA SER A 39 17.82 54.46 51.96
C SER A 39 18.23 55.87 52.39
N THR A 40 19.18 56.52 51.71
CA THR A 40 19.53 57.94 51.98
C THR A 40 20.01 58.68 50.73
N LEU A 41 19.25 58.63 49.62
CA LEU A 41 19.37 59.62 48.52
C LEU A 41 18.39 60.79 48.71
N SER A 42 18.04 61.12 49.95
CA SER A 42 17.19 62.30 50.26
C SER A 42 18.01 63.60 50.36
N SER A 43 19.34 63.53 50.41
CA SER A 43 20.18 64.69 50.77
C SER A 43 20.92 65.36 49.60
N ALA A 44 20.83 64.86 48.36
CA ALA A 44 21.61 65.41 47.24
C ALA A 44 20.88 66.47 46.39
N LEU A 45 19.59 66.73 46.63
CA LEU A 45 18.78 67.64 45.79
C LEU A 45 18.42 68.98 46.45
N THR A 46 18.98 69.29 47.61
CA THR A 46 18.79 70.59 48.29
C THR A 46 19.53 71.76 47.61
N GLY A 47 20.19 71.53 46.47
CA GLY A 47 20.99 72.55 45.77
C GLY A 47 20.74 72.71 44.27
N CYS A 48 19.70 72.07 43.69
CA CYS A 48 19.40 72.30 42.28
C CYS A 48 18.68 73.66 42.13
N PRO A 49 19.25 74.65 41.40
CA PRO A 49 18.65 75.98 41.26
C PRO A 49 17.41 75.98 40.34
N HIS A 50 17.07 74.84 39.72
CA HIS A 50 15.94 74.73 38.82
C HIS A 50 14.63 74.47 39.57
N GLU A 51 13.59 75.22 39.20
CA GLU A 51 12.25 75.14 39.77
C GLU A 51 11.66 73.71 39.65
N ARG A 52 10.99 73.25 40.72
CA ARG A 52 10.32 71.94 40.75
C ARG A 52 9.11 71.96 39.81
N GLN A 53 8.84 70.85 39.12
CA GLN A 53 7.64 70.75 38.29
C GLN A 53 6.39 70.67 39.18
N GLN A 54 5.68 71.79 39.32
CA GLN A 54 4.43 71.88 40.09
C GLN A 54 3.18 71.42 39.30
N LEU A 55 3.30 71.20 37.99
CA LEU A 55 2.16 70.93 37.09
C LEU A 55 1.80 69.44 36.93
N ALA A 56 2.58 68.52 37.52
CA ALA A 56 2.22 67.10 37.55
C ALA A 56 1.35 66.82 38.78
N GLU A 57 0.26 66.08 38.64
CA GLU A 57 -0.57 65.58 39.74
C GLU A 57 -0.33 64.07 39.87
N PRO A 58 0.37 63.57 40.90
CA PRO A 58 0.95 64.30 42.04
C PRO A 58 2.26 65.05 41.70
N PRO A 59 2.57 66.16 42.40
CA PRO A 59 3.74 66.98 42.12
C PRO A 59 5.03 66.16 42.30
N SER A 60 5.85 66.12 41.25
CA SER A 60 7.11 65.39 41.31
C SER A 60 8.05 66.09 42.29
N GLN A 61 8.70 65.32 43.16
CA GLN A 61 9.70 65.87 44.09
C GLN A 61 10.97 66.38 43.38
N PHE A 62 11.09 66.11 42.07
CA PHE A 62 12.24 66.40 41.23
C PHE A 62 11.95 67.58 40.28
N CYS A 63 12.99 68.33 39.89
CA CYS A 63 12.86 69.33 38.83
C CYS A 63 12.78 68.64 37.45
N SER A 64 12.39 69.38 36.41
CA SER A 64 12.24 68.84 35.04
C SER A 64 13.49 68.17 34.47
N ARG A 65 14.69 68.55 34.94
CA ARG A 65 15.97 67.94 34.53
C ARG A 65 16.29 66.64 35.28
N HIS A 66 15.73 66.45 36.46
CA HIS A 66 15.95 65.28 37.31
C HIS A 66 14.73 64.34 37.36
N CYS A 67 13.68 64.64 36.61
CA CYS A 67 12.51 63.79 36.45
C CYS A 67 12.65 62.93 35.18
N CYS A 68 12.18 61.68 35.25
CA CYS A 68 12.18 60.77 34.11
C CYS A 68 11.34 61.34 32.95
N ARG A 69 11.90 61.39 31.74
CA ARG A 69 11.21 61.95 30.55
C ARG A 69 10.07 61.10 29.97
N VAL A 70 9.72 59.98 30.59
CA VAL A 70 8.70 59.05 30.07
C VAL A 70 7.32 59.42 30.62
N GLY A 71 6.52 60.11 29.81
CA GLY A 71 5.10 60.35 30.06
C GLY A 71 4.82 60.92 31.46
N THR A 72 4.05 60.18 32.25
CA THR A 72 3.63 60.54 33.62
C THR A 72 4.54 59.97 34.73
N CYS A 73 5.73 59.46 34.38
CA CYS A 73 6.65 58.92 35.37
C CYS A 73 7.25 60.04 36.23
N SER A 74 6.93 60.05 37.52
CA SER A 74 7.42 61.03 38.50
C SER A 74 8.70 60.59 39.24
N SER A 75 9.32 59.48 38.81
CA SER A 75 10.56 58.97 39.41
C SER A 75 11.78 59.81 39.02
N ALA A 76 12.77 59.87 39.93
CA ALA A 76 14.06 60.49 39.65
C ALA A 76 14.78 59.81 38.48
N VAL A 77 15.54 60.58 37.70
CA VAL A 77 16.54 60.02 36.78
C VAL A 77 17.52 59.13 37.54
N HIS A 78 17.95 58.02 36.93
CA HIS A 78 18.75 56.98 37.59
C HIS A 78 20.10 57.53 38.09
N ASP A 79 20.85 58.20 37.22
CA ASP A 79 22.08 58.91 37.57
C ASP A 79 21.89 60.42 37.40
N ALA A 80 21.57 61.13 38.49
CA ALA A 80 21.38 62.59 38.45
C ALA A 80 22.69 63.37 38.25
N SER A 81 23.85 62.74 38.43
CA SER A 81 25.16 63.39 38.23
C SER A 81 25.56 63.43 36.75
N ASN A 82 25.03 62.51 35.96
CA ASN A 82 25.31 62.41 34.53
C ASN A 82 24.27 63.18 33.70
N HIS A 83 24.74 64.21 32.99
CA HIS A 83 23.89 65.05 32.13
C HIS A 83 23.20 64.30 30.98
N ASN A 84 23.67 63.10 30.61
CA ASN A 84 23.07 62.25 29.58
C ASN A 84 21.96 61.34 30.11
N SER A 85 21.86 61.17 31.42
CA SER A 85 20.78 60.40 32.07
C SER A 85 19.48 61.19 31.98
N HIS A 86 18.47 60.59 31.34
CA HIS A 86 17.17 61.22 31.11
C HIS A 86 16.00 60.36 31.60
N PHE A 87 16.30 59.15 32.08
CA PHE A 87 15.33 58.12 32.41
C PHE A 87 15.59 57.63 33.83
N CYS A 88 14.55 57.23 34.54
CA CYS A 88 14.70 56.53 35.82
C CYS A 88 15.22 55.11 35.60
N GLU A 89 15.67 54.43 36.66
CA GLU A 89 16.18 53.05 36.59
C GLU A 89 15.20 52.09 35.89
N ALA A 90 13.90 52.33 36.08
CA ALA A 90 12.85 51.54 35.47
C ALA A 90 12.64 51.83 33.98
N HIS A 91 13.10 52.96 33.45
CA HIS A 91 12.91 53.36 32.04
C HIS A 91 14.22 53.54 31.28
N GLU A 92 15.36 53.46 31.95
CA GLU A 92 16.68 53.46 31.34
C GLU A 92 17.03 52.07 30.80
N CYS A 93 17.82 52.03 29.74
CA CYS A 93 18.35 50.79 29.19
C CYS A 93 19.25 50.11 30.23
N ASN A 94 18.96 48.85 30.55
CA ASN A 94 19.73 48.05 31.52
C ASN A 94 21.14 47.62 31.03
N PHE A 95 21.66 48.24 29.96
CA PHE A 95 23.00 47.98 29.44
C PHE A 95 23.98 49.00 30.03
N ALA A 96 25.08 48.52 30.61
CA ALA A 96 26.05 49.38 31.31
C ALA A 96 26.54 50.53 30.42
N GLY A 97 26.36 51.77 30.90
CA GLY A 97 26.77 52.99 30.19
C GLY A 97 25.82 53.44 29.07
N CYS A 98 24.63 52.85 28.93
CA CYS A 98 23.64 53.27 27.94
C CYS A 98 22.52 54.11 28.58
N PHE A 99 22.49 55.40 28.27
CA PHE A 99 21.48 56.34 28.80
C PHE A 99 20.23 56.48 27.92
N ARG A 100 19.95 55.49 27.05
CA ARG A 100 18.76 55.47 26.19
C ARG A 100 17.55 54.93 26.94
N ARG A 101 16.35 55.21 26.43
CA ARG A 101 15.10 54.64 26.94
C ARG A 101 15.05 53.13 26.69
N GLY A 102 14.74 52.34 27.71
CA GLY A 102 14.41 50.93 27.57
C GLY A 102 13.01 50.73 26.98
N ASP A 103 12.84 49.71 26.14
CA ASP A 103 11.56 49.42 25.47
C ASP A 103 10.49 48.93 26.46
N THR A 104 10.92 48.24 27.52
CA THR A 104 10.09 47.75 28.62
C THR A 104 10.66 48.22 29.95
N ARG A 105 9.84 48.13 31.02
CA ARG A 105 10.27 48.56 32.35
C ARG A 105 11.44 47.70 32.85
N GLY A 106 12.62 48.29 33.04
CA GLY A 106 13.87 47.59 33.38
C GLY A 106 14.47 46.79 32.22
N GLY A 107 14.00 47.02 30.99
CA GLY A 107 14.45 46.34 29.78
C GLY A 107 15.66 47.00 29.11
N TYR A 108 15.90 46.62 27.86
CA TYR A 108 16.95 47.17 27.02
C TYR A 108 16.35 48.10 25.95
N CYS A 109 17.14 49.03 25.42
CA CYS A 109 16.75 49.84 24.26
C CYS A 109 16.84 49.03 22.95
N ASP A 110 16.27 49.55 21.87
CA ASP A 110 16.35 49.01 20.50
C ASP A 110 17.76 48.55 20.05
N LEU A 111 18.81 49.23 20.53
CA LEU A 111 20.20 48.89 20.23
C LEU A 111 20.75 47.72 21.05
N HIS A 112 20.26 47.46 22.25
CA HIS A 112 20.80 46.43 23.15
C HIS A 112 19.83 45.28 23.42
N GLY A 113 18.55 45.46 23.13
CA GLY A 113 17.48 44.49 23.32
C GLY A 113 17.38 43.48 22.18
N CYS A 114 16.82 42.33 22.50
CA CYS A 114 16.46 41.32 21.52
C CYS A 114 15.33 41.83 20.62
N GLN A 115 15.51 41.79 19.30
CA GLN A 115 14.48 42.19 18.33
C GLN A 115 13.30 41.20 18.20
N ALA A 116 13.24 40.20 19.09
CA ALA A 116 12.15 39.24 19.10
C ALA A 116 10.95 39.88 19.82
N PRO A 117 9.73 39.84 19.26
CA PRO A 117 8.56 40.50 19.86
C PRO A 117 8.35 40.07 21.31
N GLY A 118 8.29 41.04 22.22
CA GLY A 118 8.04 40.81 23.65
C GLY A 118 9.23 40.27 24.46
N CYS A 119 10.43 40.16 23.87
CA CYS A 119 11.60 39.69 24.59
C CYS A 119 12.31 40.83 25.34
N ALA A 120 12.43 40.70 26.66
CA ALA A 120 13.15 41.66 27.50
C ALA A 120 14.65 41.35 27.67
N ASN A 121 15.19 40.32 26.99
CA ASN A 121 16.59 39.93 27.11
C ASN A 121 17.50 40.79 26.24
N THR A 122 18.78 40.89 26.62
CA THR A 122 19.80 41.54 25.80
C THR A 122 20.15 40.70 24.58
N LYS A 123 20.40 41.36 23.43
CA LYS A 123 20.88 40.69 22.23
C LYS A 123 22.35 40.30 22.36
N LEU A 124 22.77 39.30 21.59
CA LEU A 124 24.17 38.90 21.53
C LEU A 124 25.03 39.98 20.85
N GLN A 125 26.31 40.10 21.22
CA GLN A 125 27.22 41.10 20.67
C GLN A 125 27.28 41.12 19.13
N ARG A 126 27.14 39.95 18.49
CA ARG A 126 27.19 39.79 17.02
C ARG A 126 25.83 39.44 16.42
N GLY A 127 24.71 39.93 16.97
CA GLY A 127 23.40 39.61 16.42
C GLY A 127 22.27 40.52 16.90
N ASN A 128 21.09 40.27 16.34
CA ASN A 128 19.86 40.99 16.67
C ASN A 128 19.02 40.28 17.74
N PHE A 129 19.38 39.06 18.10
CA PHE A 129 18.60 38.19 18.98
C PHE A 129 19.42 37.74 20.20
N CYS A 130 18.74 37.45 21.30
CA CYS A 130 19.32 36.87 22.50
C CYS A 130 19.64 35.38 22.29
N SER A 131 20.26 34.72 23.28
CA SER A 131 20.60 33.30 23.22
C SER A 131 19.40 32.38 22.99
N ASP A 132 18.23 32.77 23.50
CA ASP A 132 17.00 31.98 23.35
C ASP A 132 16.30 32.22 22.00
N HIS A 133 16.49 33.38 21.36
CA HIS A 133 15.82 33.71 20.09
C HIS A 133 16.74 33.65 18.87
N LYS A 134 18.04 33.38 19.04
CA LYS A 134 18.91 33.04 17.91
C LYS A 134 18.65 31.62 17.45
N CYS A 135 18.86 31.36 16.16
CA CYS A 135 18.92 30.02 15.65
C CYS A 135 19.94 29.19 16.44
N ARG A 136 19.55 27.96 16.81
CA ARG A 136 20.43 27.03 17.51
C ARG A 136 21.64 26.59 16.67
N GLN A 137 21.58 26.73 15.34
CA GLN A 137 22.68 26.42 14.44
C GLN A 137 23.85 27.39 14.66
N GLY A 138 25.06 26.85 14.90
CA GLY A 138 26.16 27.59 15.53
C GLY A 138 26.57 28.92 14.87
N SER A 139 26.50 29.02 13.54
CA SER A 139 26.85 30.22 12.78
C SER A 139 25.65 31.06 12.33
N CYS A 140 24.42 30.60 12.60
CA CYS A 140 23.21 31.25 12.10
C CYS A 140 22.71 32.32 13.08
N LEU A 141 22.61 33.56 12.60
CA LEU A 141 22.15 34.71 13.38
C LEU A 141 20.67 35.05 13.12
N ALA A 142 19.94 34.19 12.40
CA ALA A 142 18.53 34.38 12.11
C ALA A 142 17.65 34.14 13.34
N LEU A 143 16.44 34.69 13.32
CA LEU A 143 15.41 34.47 14.35
C LEU A 143 14.99 33.00 14.39
N SER A 144 14.98 32.38 15.57
CA SER A 144 14.42 31.05 15.78
C SER A 144 12.89 31.09 15.75
N GLN A 145 12.24 30.02 15.27
CA GLN A 145 10.77 29.95 15.25
C GLN A 145 10.15 29.86 16.66
N GLN A 146 10.89 29.29 17.59
CA GLN A 146 10.54 29.16 19.00
C GLN A 146 11.81 29.42 19.85
N PRO A 147 11.66 29.74 21.15
CA PRO A 147 12.81 29.83 22.04
C PRO A 147 13.65 28.55 21.99
N ARG A 148 14.95 28.68 21.76
CA ARG A 148 15.95 27.60 21.66
C ARG A 148 15.75 26.62 20.49
N ALA A 149 15.02 27.03 19.46
CA ALA A 149 14.77 26.24 18.25
C ALA A 149 15.63 26.69 17.05
N PHE A 150 15.37 26.08 15.90
CA PHE A 150 15.99 26.43 14.63
C PHE A 150 15.22 27.56 13.92
N CYS A 151 15.88 28.27 13.00
CA CYS A 151 15.22 29.22 12.12
C CYS A 151 14.49 28.48 10.99
N ARG A 152 13.73 29.19 10.16
CA ARG A 152 12.97 28.58 9.05
C ARG A 152 13.83 27.73 8.10
N ASP A 153 15.07 28.12 7.86
CA ASP A 153 15.95 27.43 6.91
C ASP A 153 16.63 26.18 7.51
N HIS A 154 16.76 26.14 8.84
CA HIS A 154 17.37 25.04 9.58
C HIS A 154 16.35 24.16 10.32
N ASN A 155 15.07 24.54 10.37
CA ASN A 155 14.03 23.72 10.96
C ASN A 155 13.50 22.70 9.93
N CYS A 156 13.09 21.53 10.42
CA CYS A 156 12.31 20.58 9.66
C CYS A 156 11.02 21.21 9.12
N ILE A 157 10.69 20.90 7.87
CA ILE A 157 9.48 21.38 7.18
C ILE A 157 8.16 20.87 7.80
N VAL A 158 8.23 19.79 8.60
CA VAL A 158 7.06 19.26 9.31
C VAL A 158 6.67 20.24 10.43
N GLN A 159 5.45 20.77 10.36
CA GLN A 159 4.94 21.75 11.31
C GLN A 159 5.08 21.28 12.75
N GLY A 160 5.61 22.16 13.61
CA GLY A 160 5.81 21.89 15.04
C GLY A 160 6.99 20.97 15.38
N CYS A 161 7.74 20.48 14.39
CA CYS A 161 8.97 19.76 14.66
C CYS A 161 10.04 20.75 15.18
N PRO A 162 10.70 20.49 16.33
CA PRO A 162 11.76 21.35 16.84
C PRO A 162 13.16 20.90 16.41
N LEU A 163 13.27 19.85 15.58
CA LEU A 163 14.53 19.22 15.21
C LEU A 163 15.18 19.90 14.02
N GLU A 164 16.51 19.84 13.99
CA GLU A 164 17.31 20.33 12.88
C GLU A 164 16.95 19.56 11.60
N LYS A 165 16.82 20.30 10.51
CA LYS A 165 16.77 19.75 9.16
C LYS A 165 18.08 18.99 8.90
N ALA A 166 17.98 17.73 8.46
CA ALA A 166 19.13 16.98 8.01
C ALA A 166 19.68 17.56 6.70
N ASP A 167 20.83 17.07 6.23
CA ASP A 167 21.55 17.63 5.07
C ASP A 167 20.59 18.14 3.96
N PRO A 168 20.67 19.42 3.55
CA PRO A 168 19.74 20.03 2.60
C PRO A 168 19.64 19.30 1.27
N THR A 169 20.70 18.61 0.85
CA THR A 169 20.79 17.90 -0.42
C THR A 169 20.11 16.53 -0.38
N LEU A 170 20.12 15.86 0.78
CA LEU A 170 19.65 14.48 0.91
C LEU A 170 18.26 14.37 1.53
N ALA A 171 17.92 15.24 2.49
CA ALA A 171 16.79 15.00 3.38
C ALA A 171 15.48 15.72 3.01
N LEU A 172 15.39 16.35 1.84
CA LEU A 172 14.16 17.03 1.35
C LEU A 172 13.52 18.02 2.36
N GLY A 173 14.32 18.67 3.22
CA GLY A 173 13.74 19.56 4.24
C GLY A 173 13.30 18.86 5.54
N LEU A 174 13.52 17.56 5.67
CA LEU A 174 13.12 16.77 6.84
C LEU A 174 14.27 16.66 7.84
N CYS A 175 13.94 16.51 9.11
CA CYS A 175 14.90 16.02 10.10
C CYS A 175 15.16 14.52 9.87
N ILE A 176 16.23 13.98 10.45
CA ILE A 176 16.63 12.57 10.26
C ILE A 176 15.50 11.58 10.63
N ASN A 177 14.68 11.91 11.65
CA ASN A 177 13.57 11.05 12.07
C ASN A 177 12.43 11.05 11.06
N HIS A 178 12.03 12.22 10.56
CA HIS A 178 10.99 12.31 9.53
C HIS A 178 11.47 11.76 8.19
N PHE A 179 12.75 11.93 7.85
CA PHE A 179 13.34 11.32 6.66
C PHE A 179 13.32 9.78 6.73
N ARG A 180 13.70 9.19 7.87
CA ARG A 180 13.57 7.74 8.10
C ARG A 180 12.12 7.27 7.94
N GLY A 181 11.18 7.95 8.58
CA GLY A 181 9.75 7.63 8.45
C GLY A 181 9.21 7.79 7.02
N HIS A 182 9.78 8.69 6.21
CA HIS A 182 9.47 8.78 4.78
C HIS A 182 10.00 7.56 4.03
N VAL A 183 11.28 7.20 4.21
CA VAL A 183 11.92 6.04 3.57
C VAL A 183 11.21 4.74 3.95
N ASP A 184 10.79 4.58 5.20
CA ASP A 184 10.08 3.38 5.65
C ASP A 184 8.69 3.25 5.01
N ARG A 185 7.95 4.37 4.86
CA ARG A 185 6.66 4.37 4.13
C ARG A 185 6.84 4.03 2.65
N GLU A 186 7.86 4.57 1.99
CA GLU A 186 8.19 4.22 0.60
C GLU A 186 8.54 2.73 0.45
N ARG A 187 9.31 2.17 1.39
CA ARG A 187 9.62 0.73 1.43
C ARG A 187 8.40 -0.14 1.67
N GLU A 188 7.47 0.29 2.51
CA GLU A 188 6.22 -0.42 2.74
C GLU A 188 5.31 -0.37 1.50
N ALA A 189 5.17 0.81 0.86
CA ALA A 189 4.45 0.96 -0.39
C ALA A 189 5.04 0.07 -1.51
N ALA A 190 6.36 -0.02 -1.63
CA ALA A 190 7.02 -0.91 -2.58
C ALA A 190 6.68 -2.39 -2.33
N ARG A 191 6.70 -2.82 -1.06
CA ARG A 191 6.32 -4.19 -0.67
C ARG A 191 4.85 -4.50 -0.97
N ASP A 192 3.96 -3.52 -0.79
CA ASP A 192 2.55 -3.69 -1.14
C ASP A 192 2.33 -3.79 -2.65
N ILE A 193 3.07 -3.00 -3.46
CA ILE A 193 3.06 -3.12 -4.92
C ILE A 193 3.54 -4.52 -5.35
N GLU A 194 4.66 -5.01 -4.80
CA GLU A 194 5.16 -6.36 -5.08
C GLU A 194 4.15 -7.46 -4.71
N ARG A 195 3.50 -7.33 -3.54
CA ARG A 195 2.45 -8.26 -3.09
C ARG A 195 1.27 -8.27 -4.07
N ASN A 196 0.83 -7.10 -4.52
CA ASN A 196 -0.28 -6.97 -5.46
C ASN A 196 0.05 -7.57 -6.83
N LEU A 197 1.25 -7.32 -7.35
CA LEU A 197 1.74 -7.90 -8.60
C LEU A 197 1.83 -9.44 -8.51
N TRP A 198 2.28 -9.96 -7.37
CA TRP A 198 2.32 -11.40 -7.15
C TRP A 198 0.92 -12.03 -7.13
N GLN A 199 -0.04 -11.41 -6.43
CA GLN A 199 -1.43 -11.88 -6.43
C GLN A 199 -2.06 -11.81 -7.82
N GLN A 200 -1.73 -10.79 -8.62
CA GLN A 200 -2.18 -10.68 -9.99
C GLN A 200 -1.66 -11.85 -10.84
N ARG A 201 -0.35 -12.15 -10.75
CA ARG A 201 0.24 -13.30 -11.46
C ARG A 201 -0.45 -14.62 -11.11
N LEU A 202 -0.80 -14.84 -9.84
CA LEU A 202 -1.54 -16.04 -9.45
C LEU A 202 -2.93 -16.12 -10.08
N ARG A 203 -3.68 -15.01 -10.13
CA ARG A 203 -4.98 -14.95 -10.80
C ARG A 203 -4.84 -15.21 -12.30
N ASP A 204 -3.84 -14.62 -12.94
CA ASP A 204 -3.60 -14.81 -14.37
C ASP A 204 -3.20 -16.27 -14.68
N GLU A 205 -2.43 -16.90 -13.80
CA GLU A 205 -2.09 -18.32 -13.91
C GLU A 205 -3.33 -19.21 -13.74
N GLU A 206 -4.20 -18.93 -12.77
CA GLU A 206 -5.46 -19.65 -12.57
C GLU A 206 -6.39 -19.52 -13.78
N ILE A 207 -6.54 -18.31 -14.32
CA ILE A 207 -7.28 -18.04 -15.57
C ILE A 207 -6.67 -18.85 -16.72
N SER A 208 -5.34 -18.84 -16.85
CA SER A 208 -4.64 -19.60 -17.90
C SER A 208 -4.88 -21.10 -17.78
N ARG A 209 -4.83 -21.67 -16.57
CA ARG A 209 -5.17 -23.09 -16.32
C ARG A 209 -6.62 -23.40 -16.65
N TYR A 210 -7.55 -22.49 -16.33
CA TYR A 210 -8.96 -22.62 -16.65
C TYR A 210 -9.19 -22.65 -18.17
N ILE A 211 -8.61 -21.71 -18.91
CA ILE A 211 -8.67 -21.65 -20.37
C ILE A 211 -8.12 -22.93 -20.98
N ALA A 212 -6.94 -23.39 -20.54
CA ALA A 212 -6.32 -24.60 -21.04
C ALA A 212 -7.20 -25.85 -20.83
N ARG A 213 -7.85 -25.96 -19.66
CA ARG A 213 -8.83 -27.03 -19.38
C ARG A 213 -10.04 -26.95 -20.31
N LYS A 214 -10.60 -25.77 -20.53
CA LYS A 214 -11.75 -25.59 -21.44
C LYS A 214 -11.41 -25.89 -22.89
N LEU A 215 -10.21 -25.53 -23.34
CA LEU A 215 -9.72 -25.89 -24.66
C LEU A 215 -9.60 -27.41 -24.82
N ARG A 216 -9.09 -28.13 -23.81
CA ARG A 216 -9.05 -29.60 -23.83
C ARG A 216 -10.45 -30.22 -23.86
N GLU A 217 -11.40 -29.73 -23.05
CA GLU A 217 -12.80 -30.18 -23.08
C GLU A 217 -13.44 -29.97 -24.46
N MET A 218 -13.20 -28.82 -25.09
CA MET A 218 -13.67 -28.51 -26.44
C MET A 218 -13.07 -29.46 -27.48
N HIS A 219 -11.75 -29.69 -27.44
CA HIS A 219 -11.10 -30.64 -28.35
C HIS A 219 -11.62 -32.08 -28.17
N MET A 220 -11.86 -32.52 -26.93
CA MET A 220 -12.48 -33.83 -26.67
C MET A 220 -13.88 -33.92 -27.27
N ARG A 221 -14.70 -32.87 -27.17
CA ARG A 221 -16.04 -32.84 -27.80
C ARG A 221 -15.96 -32.89 -29.33
N GLN A 222 -15.05 -32.12 -29.92
CA GLN A 222 -14.81 -32.16 -31.37
C GLN A 222 -14.33 -33.54 -31.84
N GLY A 223 -13.49 -34.21 -31.06
CA GLY A 223 -13.06 -35.58 -31.31
C GLY A 223 -14.25 -36.54 -31.34
N VAL A 224 -15.09 -36.54 -30.30
CA VAL A 224 -16.30 -37.37 -30.24
C VAL A 224 -17.27 -37.09 -31.39
N GLU A 225 -17.46 -35.82 -31.76
CA GLU A 225 -18.30 -35.43 -32.90
C GLU A 225 -17.71 -35.90 -34.24
N SER A 226 -16.40 -35.76 -34.42
CA SER A 226 -15.69 -36.26 -35.60
C SER A 226 -15.80 -37.78 -35.73
N ASP A 227 -15.57 -38.51 -34.64
CA ASP A 227 -15.69 -39.97 -34.58
C ASP A 227 -17.13 -40.41 -34.89
N ALA A 228 -18.14 -39.72 -34.35
CA ALA A 228 -19.54 -40.00 -34.65
C ALA A 228 -19.89 -39.75 -36.13
N LEU A 229 -19.35 -38.69 -36.73
CA LEU A 229 -19.51 -38.43 -38.16
C LEU A 229 -18.82 -39.50 -39.02
N GLU A 230 -17.64 -39.97 -38.63
CA GLU A 230 -16.91 -41.02 -39.33
C GLU A 230 -17.62 -42.37 -39.22
N GLN A 231 -18.06 -42.77 -38.03
CA GLN A 231 -18.91 -43.96 -37.83
C GLN A 231 -20.20 -43.87 -38.65
N GLY A 232 -20.83 -42.69 -38.70
CA GLY A 232 -22.00 -42.44 -39.53
C GLY A 232 -21.72 -42.51 -41.04
N ARG A 233 -20.50 -42.22 -41.50
CA ARG A 233 -20.08 -42.47 -42.89
C ARG A 233 -19.89 -43.96 -43.16
N GLY A 234 -19.26 -44.69 -42.24
CA GLY A 234 -19.10 -46.15 -42.32
C GLY A 234 -20.44 -46.87 -42.44
N PHE A 235 -21.43 -46.50 -41.61
CA PHE A 235 -22.77 -47.08 -41.67
C PHE A 235 -23.51 -46.77 -43.00
N ARG A 236 -23.37 -45.55 -43.52
CA ARG A 236 -23.91 -45.17 -44.84
C ARG A 236 -23.23 -45.93 -45.99
N GLY A 237 -21.92 -46.15 -45.90
CA GLY A 237 -21.18 -46.98 -46.86
C GLY A 237 -21.67 -48.43 -46.87
N ALA A 238 -21.78 -49.04 -45.69
CA ALA A 238 -22.24 -50.43 -45.56
C ALA A 238 -23.69 -50.64 -46.06
N THR A 239 -24.59 -49.68 -45.79
CA THR A 239 -25.97 -49.74 -46.30
C THR A 239 -26.03 -49.56 -47.82
N HIS A 240 -25.16 -48.72 -48.40
CA HIS A 240 -25.03 -48.58 -49.85
C HIS A 240 -24.52 -49.88 -50.50
N GLU A 241 -23.45 -50.48 -49.97
CA GLU A 241 -22.89 -51.74 -50.46
C GLU A 241 -23.90 -52.90 -50.38
N TYR A 242 -24.62 -53.03 -49.26
CA TYR A 242 -25.68 -54.04 -49.14
C TYR A 242 -26.81 -53.80 -50.15
N GLY A 243 -27.20 -52.53 -50.36
CA GLY A 243 -28.17 -52.12 -51.37
C GLY A 243 -27.74 -52.52 -52.78
N GLU A 244 -26.47 -52.30 -53.13
CA GLU A 244 -25.88 -52.68 -54.42
C GLU A 244 -25.82 -54.19 -54.61
N GLN A 245 -25.36 -54.96 -53.61
CA GLN A 245 -25.32 -56.42 -53.66
C GLN A 245 -26.73 -57.01 -53.83
N SER A 246 -27.71 -56.48 -53.09
CA SER A 246 -29.11 -56.88 -53.20
C SER A 246 -29.68 -56.55 -54.58
N ALA A 247 -29.34 -55.38 -55.14
CA ALA A 247 -29.70 -55.01 -56.50
C ALA A 247 -29.03 -55.91 -57.55
N GLN A 248 -27.77 -56.29 -57.35
CA GLN A 248 -27.04 -57.21 -58.22
C GLN A 248 -27.66 -58.60 -58.21
N MET A 249 -28.02 -59.11 -57.03
CA MET A 249 -28.73 -60.39 -56.88
C MET A 249 -30.09 -60.38 -57.58
N ARG A 250 -30.89 -59.30 -57.42
CA ARG A 250 -32.14 -59.12 -58.18
C ARG A 250 -31.91 -59.06 -59.69
N ARG A 251 -30.84 -58.40 -60.16
CA ARG A 251 -30.47 -58.38 -61.59
C ARG A 251 -30.08 -59.78 -62.10
N ARG A 252 -29.38 -60.57 -61.30
CA ARG A 252 -29.01 -61.96 -61.61
C ARG A 252 -30.26 -62.84 -61.68
N HIS A 253 -31.10 -62.82 -60.65
CA HIS A 253 -32.34 -63.58 -60.63
C HIS A 253 -33.28 -63.23 -61.80
N ARG A 254 -33.41 -61.94 -62.15
CA ARG A 254 -34.17 -61.53 -63.35
C ARG A 254 -33.55 -62.06 -64.66
N ARG A 255 -32.23 -62.20 -64.75
CA ARG A 255 -31.57 -62.84 -65.90
C ARG A 255 -31.89 -64.33 -65.93
N GLU A 256 -31.73 -65.03 -64.82
CA GLU A 256 -32.05 -66.46 -64.70
C GLU A 256 -33.51 -66.77 -65.01
N CYS A 257 -34.47 -65.99 -64.48
CA CYS A 257 -35.89 -66.14 -64.81
C CYS A 257 -36.20 -65.90 -66.29
N ARG A 258 -35.53 -64.92 -66.92
CA ARG A 258 -35.66 -64.68 -68.37
C ARG A 258 -35.09 -65.84 -69.19
N GLU A 259 -33.93 -66.36 -68.81
CA GLU A 259 -33.34 -67.53 -69.47
C GLU A 259 -34.19 -68.79 -69.30
N LEU A 260 -34.73 -69.02 -68.10
CA LEU A 260 -35.67 -70.11 -67.83
C LEU A 260 -36.93 -69.97 -68.68
N LYS A 261 -37.51 -68.77 -68.76
CA LYS A 261 -38.66 -68.50 -69.63
C LYS A 261 -38.35 -68.79 -71.10
N LEU A 262 -37.23 -68.28 -71.62
CA LEU A 262 -36.79 -68.56 -72.99
C LEU A 262 -36.49 -70.04 -73.24
N ARG A 263 -36.01 -70.77 -72.21
CA ARG A 263 -35.81 -72.22 -72.28
C ARG A 263 -37.16 -72.95 -72.35
N TRP A 264 -38.13 -72.55 -71.53
CA TRP A 264 -39.50 -73.07 -71.56
C TRP A 264 -40.18 -72.82 -72.90
N GLU A 265 -40.10 -71.61 -73.43
CA GLU A 265 -40.66 -71.26 -74.75
C GLU A 265 -40.03 -72.11 -75.87
N ARG A 266 -38.72 -72.39 -75.81
CA ARG A 266 -38.04 -73.30 -76.76
C ARG A 266 -38.49 -74.76 -76.64
N ILE A 267 -38.77 -75.25 -75.44
CA ILE A 267 -39.28 -76.62 -75.22
C ILE A 267 -40.72 -76.72 -75.74
N PHE A 268 -41.55 -75.73 -75.41
CA PHE A 268 -42.95 -75.67 -75.83
C PHE A 268 -43.07 -75.63 -77.36
N ALA A 269 -42.24 -74.82 -78.03
CA ALA A 269 -42.21 -74.71 -79.49
C ALA A 269 -41.80 -76.03 -80.20
N ARG A 270 -41.20 -76.99 -79.50
CA ARG A 270 -40.80 -78.30 -80.06
C ARG A 270 -41.85 -79.40 -79.88
N GLY A 271 -42.90 -79.17 -79.07
CA GLY A 271 -43.91 -80.19 -78.77
C GLY A 271 -43.46 -81.27 -77.77
N ASP A 272 -42.27 -81.16 -77.18
CA ASP A 272 -41.66 -82.18 -76.28
C ASP A 272 -42.07 -82.03 -74.80
N MET A 273 -43.28 -81.53 -74.53
CA MET A 273 -43.67 -81.15 -73.17
C MET A 273 -43.79 -82.35 -72.24
N ASP A 274 -44.31 -83.46 -72.76
CA ASP A 274 -44.51 -84.70 -71.98
C ASP A 274 -43.17 -85.32 -71.59
N GLN A 275 -42.18 -85.37 -72.49
CA GLN A 275 -40.83 -85.85 -72.16
C GLN A 275 -40.15 -84.99 -71.09
N TYR A 276 -40.37 -83.68 -71.12
CA TYR A 276 -39.76 -82.78 -70.15
C TYR A 276 -40.37 -82.93 -68.75
N LEU A 277 -41.70 -82.99 -68.65
CA LEU A 277 -42.40 -83.21 -67.38
C LEU A 277 -41.96 -84.53 -66.75
N ASP A 278 -41.85 -85.57 -67.56
CA ASP A 278 -41.48 -86.91 -67.11
C ASP A 278 -40.02 -86.99 -66.61
N ARG A 279 -39.12 -86.19 -67.21
CA ARG A 279 -37.73 -86.01 -66.72
C ARG A 279 -37.65 -85.14 -65.46
N ALA A 280 -38.45 -84.07 -65.37
CA ALA A 280 -38.49 -83.20 -64.20
C ALA A 280 -39.04 -83.91 -62.95
N ILE A 281 -40.10 -84.72 -63.12
CA ILE A 281 -40.69 -85.56 -62.07
C ILE A 281 -39.64 -86.58 -61.57
N ARG A 282 -38.92 -87.26 -62.47
CA ARG A 282 -37.85 -88.19 -62.11
C ARG A 282 -36.68 -87.51 -61.37
N SER A 283 -36.31 -86.30 -61.75
CA SER A 283 -35.23 -85.52 -61.10
C SER A 283 -35.61 -85.06 -59.67
N ARG A 284 -36.87 -84.65 -59.45
CA ARG A 284 -37.37 -84.30 -58.11
C ARG A 284 -37.49 -85.53 -57.20
N MET A 285 -37.96 -86.65 -57.75
CA MET A 285 -38.06 -87.93 -57.03
C MET A 285 -36.69 -88.48 -56.59
N THR A 286 -35.62 -88.19 -57.34
CA THR A 286 -34.25 -88.61 -56.98
C THR A 286 -33.58 -87.68 -55.95
N GLN A 287 -33.89 -86.37 -55.94
CA GLN A 287 -33.44 -85.47 -54.86
C GLN A 287 -34.13 -85.77 -53.52
N ALA A 288 -35.41 -86.14 -53.52
CA ALA A 288 -36.14 -86.53 -52.30
C ALA A 288 -35.66 -87.86 -51.69
N ARG A 289 -34.92 -88.67 -52.46
CA ARG A 289 -34.34 -89.96 -52.01
C ARG A 289 -32.91 -89.85 -51.49
N ARG A 290 -32.30 -88.66 -51.43
CA ARG A 290 -31.04 -88.52 -50.70
C ARG A 290 -31.36 -88.65 -49.21
N PRO A 291 -30.90 -89.72 -48.52
CA PRO A 291 -31.09 -89.84 -47.09
C PRO A 291 -30.46 -88.62 -46.43
N HIS A 292 -31.23 -87.99 -45.56
CA HIS A 292 -30.77 -86.93 -44.68
C HIS A 292 -29.81 -87.59 -43.68
N GLU A 293 -28.57 -87.87 -44.11
CA GLU A 293 -27.47 -88.19 -43.20
C GLU A 293 -27.28 -86.95 -42.31
N ARG A 294 -27.89 -87.03 -41.13
CA ARG A 294 -27.63 -86.15 -40.01
C ARG A 294 -26.16 -86.33 -39.66
N SER A 295 -25.32 -85.41 -40.12
CA SER A 295 -24.05 -85.09 -39.46
C SER A 295 -24.37 -84.46 -38.11
N ASN A 296 -24.66 -85.34 -37.15
CA ASN A 296 -24.48 -85.12 -35.72
C ASN A 296 -22.96 -85.16 -35.50
N SER A 297 -22.29 -84.01 -35.60
CA SER A 297 -20.95 -83.85 -35.05
C SER A 297 -20.85 -82.47 -34.42
N ASP A 298 -20.75 -82.54 -33.09
CA ASP A 298 -19.97 -81.63 -32.25
C ASP A 298 -20.56 -80.27 -31.89
N GLU A 299 -21.67 -80.36 -31.18
CA GLU A 299 -21.84 -79.63 -29.93
C GLU A 299 -20.83 -80.18 -28.90
N SER A 300 -19.65 -79.57 -28.75
CA SER A 300 -18.91 -79.53 -27.48
C SER A 300 -17.61 -78.73 -27.57
N SER A 301 -17.43 -77.86 -26.58
CA SER A 301 -16.16 -77.30 -26.12
C SER A 301 -15.70 -75.99 -26.75
N ARG A 302 -16.20 -74.87 -26.18
CA ARG A 302 -15.35 -73.74 -25.75
C ARG A 302 -16.14 -72.80 -24.82
N ILE A 303 -16.41 -73.29 -23.61
CA ILE A 303 -16.54 -72.43 -22.44
C ILE A 303 -15.10 -71.97 -22.14
N SER A 304 -14.73 -70.78 -22.61
CA SER A 304 -13.49 -70.14 -22.17
C SER A 304 -13.81 -69.34 -20.92
N SER A 305 -13.30 -69.87 -19.82
CA SER A 305 -13.22 -69.28 -18.50
C SER A 305 -12.73 -67.83 -18.54
N HIS A 306 -13.48 -66.94 -17.88
CA HIS A 306 -12.94 -65.70 -17.35
C HIS A 306 -11.99 -66.02 -16.18
N PRO A 307 -10.75 -65.52 -16.16
CA PRO A 307 -10.00 -65.42 -14.92
C PRO A 307 -10.46 -64.18 -14.14
N SER A 308 -11.11 -64.43 -13.02
CA SER A 308 -11.18 -63.55 -11.86
C SER A 308 -9.79 -63.45 -11.22
N SER A 309 -9.28 -62.25 -11.07
CA SER A 309 -8.26 -61.83 -10.10
C SER A 309 -8.50 -60.33 -9.90
N GLU A 310 -9.05 -59.82 -8.80
CA GLU A 310 -8.68 -60.04 -7.38
C GLU A 310 -7.16 -60.00 -7.17
N THR A 311 -6.64 -58.81 -6.82
CA THR A 311 -5.93 -58.48 -5.57
C THR A 311 -5.17 -57.16 -5.76
N ALA A 312 -5.54 -56.14 -4.99
CA ALA A 312 -4.75 -55.62 -3.85
C ALA A 312 -3.50 -54.84 -4.30
N TRP A 313 -3.55 -53.52 -4.23
CA TRP A 313 -2.80 -52.62 -3.33
C TRP A 313 -3.31 -51.18 -3.53
#